data_AF-A0A0L8FR16-F1
#
_entry.id   AF-A0A0L8FR16-F1
#
_cell.length_a   1.000
_cell.length_b   1.000
_cell.length_c   1.000
_cell.angle_alpha   90.00
_cell.angle_beta   90.00
_cell.angle_gamma   90.00
#
_symmetry.space_group_name_H-M   'P 1'
#
loop_
_entity.id
_entity.type
_entity.pdbx_description
1 polymer ?
#
loop_
_entity_poly.entity_id
_entity_poly.type
_entity_poly.pdbx_seq_one_letter_code
_entity_poly.pdbx_strand_id
1 'polypeptide(L)'
;MIVVQLNMALCCLKLSRFSRAVTYCRKVLQLDRYNAKAYFRLGQALHKLGDFSEALRNLAKAHKLLPKDQVILEEIQKIKSDREKFQLVESYMYQKMFSTLAKDQPIQYQKTKKTQPNEEEVSEEFCKSTKDYIRDFLEDKDLADCSMPAFNLTEAEMQFLLKTIDDKGLRILQTDSGECPNIKIVKPDRITIKENQTLLL
;
A
#
# COMPACT_ATOMS: atom_id res chain seq x y z
N MET A 1 -28.03 20.70 5.59
CA MET A 1 -27.50 19.34 5.28
C MET A 1 -26.15 19.06 5.94
N ILE A 2 -25.14 19.93 5.79
CA ILE A 2 -23.77 19.73 6.32
C ILE A 2 -23.73 19.50 7.84
N VAL A 3 -24.36 20.38 8.63
CA VAL A 3 -24.33 20.33 10.11
C VAL A 3 -24.89 19.02 10.66
N VAL A 4 -25.97 18.51 10.05
CA VAL A 4 -26.59 17.23 10.44
C VAL A 4 -25.63 16.07 10.22
N GLN A 5 -24.99 16.00 9.04
CA GLN A 5 -24.01 14.96 8.74
C GLN A 5 -22.78 15.05 9.64
N LEU A 6 -22.33 16.26 9.97
CA LEU A 6 -21.24 16.49 10.90
C LEU A 6 -21.60 15.93 12.29
N ASN A 7 -22.78 16.25 12.81
CA ASN A 7 -23.27 15.74 14.09
C ASN A 7 -23.46 14.22 14.08
N MET A 8 -23.96 13.66 12.98
CA MET A 8 -24.06 12.21 12.78
C MET A 8 -22.68 11.54 12.83
N ALA A 9 -21.65 12.16 12.23
CA ALA A 9 -20.27 11.66 12.33
C ALA A 9 -19.76 11.67 13.78
N LEU A 10 -20.06 12.72 14.55
CA LEU A 10 -19.71 12.79 15.97
C LEU A 10 -20.43 11.71 16.80
N CYS A 11 -21.72 11.50 16.58
CA CYS A 11 -22.46 10.43 17.23
C CYS A 11 -21.87 9.06 16.88
N CYS A 12 -21.50 8.83 15.61
CA CYS A 12 -20.85 7.59 15.19
C CYS A 12 -19.49 7.40 15.87
N LEU A 13 -18.69 8.45 16.05
CA LEU A 13 -17.43 8.40 16.80
C LEU A 13 -17.64 8.00 18.27
N LYS A 14 -18.66 8.58 18.91
CA LYS A 14 -19.01 8.25 20.31
C LYS A 14 -19.55 6.83 20.48
N LEU A 15 -20.26 6.32 19.47
CA LEU A 15 -20.79 4.96 19.41
C LEU A 15 -19.78 3.92 18.90
N SER A 16 -18.50 4.28 18.72
CA SER A 16 -17.45 3.42 18.18
C SER A 16 -17.75 2.86 16.78
N ARG A 17 -18.61 3.51 16.01
CA ARG A 17 -18.97 3.15 14.62
C ARG A 17 -18.10 3.95 13.64
N PHE A 18 -16.79 3.69 13.65
CA PHE A 18 -15.80 4.50 12.95
C PHE A 18 -15.96 4.49 11.43
N SER A 19 -16.27 3.34 10.83
CA SER A 19 -16.50 3.22 9.38
C SER A 19 -17.63 4.13 8.88
N ARG A 20 -18.74 4.20 9.62
CA ARG A 20 -19.85 5.12 9.31
C ARG A 20 -19.46 6.59 9.51
N ALA A 21 -18.67 6.89 10.54
CA ALA A 21 -18.17 8.24 10.77
C ALA A 21 -17.33 8.74 9.59
N VAL A 22 -16.47 7.88 9.02
CA VAL A 22 -15.71 8.18 7.79
C VAL A 22 -16.65 8.53 6.64
N THR A 23 -17.67 7.71 6.39
CA THR A 23 -18.64 7.95 5.30
C THR A 23 -19.35 9.30 5.45
N TYR A 24 -19.80 9.65 6.66
CA TYR A 24 -20.44 10.95 6.89
C TYR A 24 -19.46 12.11 6.72
N CYS A 25 -18.21 11.98 7.21
CA CYS A 25 -17.21 13.02 7.03
C CYS A 25 -16.85 13.22 5.55
N ARG A 26 -16.69 12.14 4.78
CA ARG A 26 -16.43 12.22 3.33
C ARG A 26 -17.58 12.90 2.58
N LYS A 27 -18.84 12.63 2.94
CA LYS A 27 -20.00 13.36 2.40
C LYS A 27 -19.98 14.85 2.73
N VAL A 28 -19.61 15.20 3.96
CA VAL A 28 -19.44 16.62 4.34
C VAL A 28 -18.34 17.27 3.49
N LEU A 29 -17.21 16.60 3.29
CA LEU A 29 -16.09 17.14 2.51
C LEU A 29 -16.39 17.25 1.00
N GLN A 30 -17.31 16.43 0.47
CA GLN A 30 -17.82 16.60 -0.90
C GLN A 30 -18.65 17.88 -1.05
N LEU A 31 -19.39 18.26 0.00
CA LEU A 31 -20.23 19.47 0.00
C LEU A 31 -19.43 20.72 0.39
N ASP A 32 -18.53 20.59 1.34
CA ASP A 32 -17.69 21.64 1.89
C ASP A 32 -16.25 21.13 2.07
N ARG A 33 -15.44 21.39 1.05
CA ARG A 33 -14.04 20.96 0.97
C ARG A 33 -13.12 21.69 1.97
N TYR A 34 -13.58 22.78 2.59
CA TYR A 34 -12.79 23.60 3.51
C TYR A 34 -13.23 23.40 4.97
N ASN A 35 -13.98 22.34 5.26
CA ASN A 35 -14.47 22.07 6.59
C ASN A 35 -13.40 21.43 7.50
N ALA A 36 -12.72 22.25 8.31
CA ALA A 36 -11.71 21.77 9.25
C ALA A 36 -12.25 20.73 10.26
N LYS A 37 -13.49 20.89 10.73
CA LYS A 37 -14.13 19.95 11.69
C LYS A 37 -14.38 18.58 11.06
N ALA A 38 -14.73 18.54 9.78
CA ALA A 38 -14.92 17.28 9.06
C ALA A 38 -13.59 16.54 8.88
N TYR A 39 -12.51 17.25 8.49
CA TYR A 39 -11.17 16.68 8.42
C TYR A 39 -10.68 16.17 9.79
N PHE A 40 -10.94 16.92 10.86
CA PHE A 40 -10.57 16.50 12.22
C PHE A 40 -11.31 15.23 12.65
N ARG A 41 -12.64 15.19 12.49
CA ARG A 41 -13.46 13.99 12.82
C ARG A 41 -13.11 12.79 11.94
N LEU A 42 -12.77 13.01 10.68
CA LEU A 42 -12.29 11.97 9.77
C LEU A 42 -10.95 11.39 10.25
N GLY A 43 -10.01 12.25 10.64
CA GLY A 43 -8.73 11.83 11.21
C GLY A 43 -8.90 10.98 12.47
N GLN A 44 -9.81 11.39 13.38
CA GLN A 44 -10.13 10.61 14.58
C GLN A 44 -10.77 9.25 14.24
N ALA A 45 -11.66 9.19 13.25
CA ALA A 45 -12.27 7.94 12.83
C ALA A 45 -11.25 6.97 12.21
N LEU A 46 -10.38 7.47 11.32
CA LEU A 46 -9.32 6.68 10.68
C LEU A 46 -8.27 6.20 11.69
N HIS A 47 -7.91 7.04 12.65
CA HIS A 47 -7.04 6.65 13.76
C HIS A 47 -7.61 5.43 14.49
N LYS A 48 -8.91 5.44 14.80
CA LYS A 48 -9.58 4.32 15.47
C LYS A 48 -9.75 3.07 14.60
N LEU A 49 -9.65 3.20 13.27
CA LEU A 49 -9.62 2.07 12.34
C LEU A 49 -8.21 1.48 12.14
N GLY A 50 -7.16 2.15 12.62
CA GLY A 50 -5.76 1.74 12.44
C GLY A 50 -5.07 2.38 11.24
N ASP A 51 -5.77 3.20 10.45
CA ASP A 51 -5.22 3.90 9.29
C ASP A 51 -4.47 5.17 9.71
N PHE A 52 -3.32 4.99 10.37
CA PHE A 52 -2.52 6.10 10.90
C PHE A 52 -2.02 7.06 9.81
N SER A 53 -1.71 6.55 8.62
CA SER A 53 -1.21 7.36 7.49
C SER A 53 -2.28 8.31 6.95
N GLU A 54 -3.47 7.81 6.64
CA GLU A 54 -4.59 8.62 6.15
C GLU A 54 -5.12 9.56 7.25
N ALA A 55 -5.11 9.14 8.52
CA ALA A 55 -5.47 9.99 9.65
C ALA A 55 -4.57 11.23 9.73
N LEU A 56 -3.24 11.05 9.68
CA LEU A 56 -2.27 12.16 9.71
C LEU A 56 -2.42 13.09 8.50
N ARG A 57 -2.65 12.55 7.29
CA ARG A 57 -2.89 13.36 6.08
C ARG A 57 -4.10 14.28 6.24
N ASN A 58 -5.21 13.77 6.78
CA ASN A 58 -6.42 14.55 6.98
C ASN A 58 -6.28 15.57 8.12
N LEU A 59 -5.63 15.21 9.23
CA LEU A 59 -5.36 16.16 10.32
C LEU A 59 -4.39 17.26 9.91
N ALA A 60 -3.42 16.98 9.04
CA ALA A 60 -2.55 18.01 8.47
C ALA A 60 -3.36 19.03 7.64
N LYS A 61 -4.38 18.58 6.90
CA LYS A 61 -5.32 19.49 6.22
C LYS A 61 -6.15 20.29 7.22
N ALA A 62 -6.66 19.65 8.27
CA ALA A 62 -7.38 20.34 9.35
C ALA A 62 -6.53 21.43 10.01
N HIS A 63 -5.26 21.14 10.29
CA HIS A 63 -4.31 22.08 10.88
C HIS A 63 -3.95 23.23 9.93
N LYS A 64 -3.84 22.97 8.62
CA LYS A 64 -3.66 24.05 7.63
C LYS A 64 -4.84 25.03 7.61
N LEU A 65 -6.06 24.54 7.83
CA LEU A 65 -7.27 25.37 7.88
C LEU A 65 -7.41 26.10 9.23
N LEU A 66 -7.02 25.46 10.34
CA LEU A 66 -7.06 26.00 11.70
C LEU A 66 -5.69 25.84 12.39
N PRO A 67 -4.69 26.67 12.06
CA PRO A 67 -3.33 26.52 12.57
C PRO A 67 -3.21 26.84 14.07
N LYS A 68 -4.15 27.60 14.62
CA LYS A 68 -4.18 27.98 16.05
C LYS A 68 -4.88 26.97 16.94
N ASP A 69 -5.49 25.93 16.37
CA ASP A 69 -6.23 24.94 17.15
C ASP A 69 -5.27 23.89 17.75
N GLN A 70 -5.03 24.03 19.05
CA GLN A 70 -4.16 23.15 19.82
C GLN A 70 -4.68 21.71 19.86
N VAL A 71 -6.01 21.52 19.81
CA VAL A 71 -6.63 20.19 19.88
C VAL A 71 -6.22 19.34 18.67
N ILE A 72 -6.07 19.96 17.50
CA ILE A 72 -5.61 19.27 16.29
C ILE A 72 -4.16 18.81 16.44
N LEU A 73 -3.31 19.65 17.02
CA LEU A 73 -1.90 19.34 17.24
C LEU A 73 -1.72 18.18 18.24
N GLU A 74 -2.47 18.22 19.33
CA GLU A 74 -2.49 17.15 20.34
C GLU A 74 -2.92 15.80 19.74
N GLU A 75 -3.96 15.79 18.89
CA GLU A 75 -4.41 14.57 18.22
C GLU A 75 -3.35 14.05 17.23
N ILE A 76 -2.65 14.93 16.50
CA ILE A 76 -1.54 14.53 15.61
C ILE A 76 -0.40 13.88 16.41
N GLN A 77 -0.01 14.47 17.54
CA GLN A 77 1.04 13.93 18.40
C GLN A 77 0.64 12.55 18.95
N LYS A 78 -0.60 12.41 19.43
CA LYS A 78 -1.14 11.15 19.91
C LYS A 78 -1.07 10.05 18.85
N ILE A 79 -1.50 10.34 17.62
CA ILE A 79 -1.47 9.39 16.50
C ILE A 79 -0.04 8.96 16.16
N LYS A 80 0.93 9.89 16.19
CA LYS A 80 2.34 9.56 15.96
C LYS A 80 2.85 8.59 17.02
N SER A 81 2.61 8.87 18.29
CA SER A 81 3.01 8.00 19.40
C SER A 81 2.35 6.62 19.32
N ASP A 82 1.06 6.56 18.96
CA ASP A 82 0.34 5.29 18.82
C ASP A 82 0.86 4.47 17.62
N ARG A 83 1.20 5.14 16.50
CA ARG A 83 1.86 4.52 15.35
C ARG A 83 3.23 3.94 15.69
N GLU A 84 4.06 4.69 16.41
CA GLU A 84 5.40 4.23 16.83
C GLU A 84 5.32 3.00 17.73
N LYS A 85 4.38 2.99 18.68
CA LYS A 85 4.11 1.80 19.52
C LYS A 85 3.68 0.60 18.69
N PHE A 86 2.78 0.81 17.72
CA PHE A 86 2.32 -0.25 16.84
C PHE A 86 3.49 -0.86 16.05
N GLN A 87 4.36 -0.02 15.48
CA GLN A 87 5.55 -0.44 14.74
C GLN A 87 6.55 -1.21 15.62
N LEU A 88 6.74 -0.79 16.87
CA LEU A 88 7.62 -1.49 17.80
C LEU A 88 7.10 -2.90 18.13
N VAL A 89 5.80 -3.00 18.41
CA VAL A 89 5.15 -4.29 18.71
C VAL A 89 5.21 -5.21 17.48
N GLU A 90 4.92 -4.68 16.31
CA GLU A 90 5.02 -5.37 15.02
C GLU A 90 6.45 -5.90 14.77
N SER A 91 7.47 -5.05 14.93
CA SER A 91 8.87 -5.46 14.80
C SER A 91 9.26 -6.57 15.76
N TYR A 92 8.79 -6.50 17.01
CA TYR A 92 9.06 -7.53 18.01
C TYR A 92 8.34 -8.85 17.71
N MET A 93 7.08 -8.79 17.26
CA MET A 93 6.32 -9.98 16.86
C MET A 93 6.97 -10.67 15.67
N TYR A 94 7.38 -9.92 14.64
CA TYR A 94 8.10 -10.48 13.49
C TYR A 94 9.43 -11.08 13.91
N GLN A 95 10.23 -10.38 14.72
CA GLN A 95 11.49 -10.92 15.23
C GLN A 95 11.28 -12.28 15.93
N LYS A 96 10.23 -12.39 16.76
CA LYS A 96 9.90 -13.65 17.42
C LYS A 96 9.43 -14.72 16.44
N MET A 97 8.48 -14.42 15.57
CA MET A 97 7.93 -15.36 14.58
C MET A 97 9.01 -15.91 13.65
N PHE A 98 9.92 -15.06 13.15
CA PHE A 98 11.04 -15.49 12.31
C PHE A 98 12.14 -16.21 13.12
N SER A 99 12.38 -15.83 14.38
CA SER A 99 13.31 -16.58 15.25
C SER A 99 12.82 -17.98 15.60
N THR A 100 11.50 -18.20 15.66
CA THR A 100 10.91 -19.52 15.83
C THR A 100 10.94 -20.34 14.55
N LEU A 101 10.72 -19.72 13.38
CA LEU A 101 10.80 -20.39 12.08
C LEU A 101 12.23 -20.81 11.71
N ALA A 102 13.24 -20.03 12.13
CA ALA A 102 14.65 -20.36 11.91
C ALA A 102 15.14 -21.60 12.69
N LYS A 103 14.35 -22.11 13.65
CA LYS A 103 14.68 -23.35 14.38
C LYS A 103 14.32 -24.62 13.60
N ASP A 104 13.39 -24.54 12.64
CA ASP A 104 12.90 -25.74 11.94
C ASP A 104 13.45 -25.92 10.52
N GLN A 105 14.09 -24.92 9.90
CA GLN A 105 15.11 -25.03 8.83
C GLN A 105 15.78 -23.65 8.65
N PRO A 106 17.05 -23.57 8.21
CA PRO A 106 17.78 -22.31 8.15
C PRO A 106 17.28 -21.47 6.96
N ILE A 107 16.37 -20.53 7.23
CA ILE A 107 16.06 -19.43 6.30
C ILE A 107 16.94 -18.25 6.68
N GLN A 108 17.92 -17.91 5.82
CA GLN A 108 18.72 -16.70 5.96
C GLN A 108 17.87 -15.47 5.67
N TYR A 109 17.64 -14.64 6.69
CA TYR A 109 16.91 -13.39 6.57
C TYR A 109 17.90 -12.22 6.40
N GLN A 110 17.95 -11.62 5.21
CA GLN A 110 18.70 -10.38 4.97
C GLN A 110 17.88 -9.17 5.48
N LYS A 111 18.48 -8.37 6.36
CA LYS A 111 17.89 -7.13 6.90
C LYS A 111 17.56 -6.16 5.76
N THR A 112 16.30 -5.78 5.58
CA THR A 112 15.96 -4.56 4.83
C THR A 112 16.32 -3.34 5.68
N LYS A 113 17.57 -2.89 5.56
CA LYS A 113 17.95 -1.52 5.90
C LYS A 113 17.14 -0.59 5.00
N LYS A 114 16.55 0.46 5.58
CA LYS A 114 16.33 1.71 4.83
C LYS A 114 17.71 2.17 4.35
N THR A 115 18.03 1.88 3.10
CA THR A 115 19.21 2.41 2.44
C THR A 115 18.69 3.36 1.38
N GLN A 116 19.19 4.60 1.43
CA GLN A 116 19.09 5.51 0.29
C GLN A 116 19.73 4.84 -0.94
N PRO A 117 19.26 5.18 -2.14
CA PRO A 117 19.57 4.46 -3.37
C PRO A 117 21.01 4.72 -3.80
N ASN A 118 21.81 3.67 -3.86
CA ASN A 118 23.02 3.54 -4.68
C ASN A 118 22.92 2.12 -5.25
N GLU A 119 22.33 1.95 -6.44
CA GLU A 119 23.00 1.91 -7.74
C GLU A 119 23.88 0.65 -7.92
N GLU A 120 23.35 -0.26 -8.76
CA GLU A 120 24.03 -0.98 -9.86
C GLU A 120 24.18 -2.51 -9.89
N GLU A 121 23.73 -3.30 -8.92
CA GLU A 121 23.72 -4.76 -9.11
C GLU A 121 22.36 -5.40 -8.80
N VAL A 122 21.76 -6.00 -9.83
CA VAL A 122 20.65 -6.93 -9.66
C VAL A 122 21.21 -8.15 -8.92
N SER A 123 20.71 -8.39 -7.70
CA SER A 123 21.14 -9.54 -6.90
C SER A 123 21.07 -10.83 -7.72
N GLU A 124 22.16 -11.61 -7.75
CA GLU A 124 22.21 -12.88 -8.51
C GLU A 124 21.13 -13.86 -8.07
N GLU A 125 20.73 -13.78 -6.79
CA GLU A 125 19.63 -14.55 -6.22
C GLU A 125 18.28 -14.17 -6.84
N PHE A 126 18.08 -12.87 -7.12
CA PHE A 126 16.89 -12.37 -7.82
C PHE A 126 16.86 -12.88 -9.26
N CYS A 127 17.97 -12.76 -9.99
CA CYS A 127 18.09 -13.27 -11.35
C CYS A 127 17.74 -14.76 -11.46
N LYS A 128 18.21 -15.57 -10.51
CA LYS A 128 17.97 -17.01 -10.48
C LYS A 128 16.51 -17.32 -10.14
N SER A 129 16.00 -16.71 -9.08
CA SER A 129 14.62 -16.90 -8.62
C SER A 129 13.58 -16.49 -9.69
N THR A 130 13.79 -15.35 -10.35
CA THR A 130 12.91 -14.89 -11.44
C THR A 130 12.95 -15.84 -12.64
N LYS A 131 14.12 -16.36 -13.01
CA LYS A 131 14.26 -17.32 -14.11
C LYS A 131 13.60 -18.66 -13.79
N ASP A 132 13.71 -19.12 -12.56
CA ASP A 132 13.09 -20.37 -12.11
C ASP A 132 11.56 -20.21 -12.06
N TYR A 133 11.05 -19.11 -11.51
CA TYR A 133 9.62 -18.80 -11.50
C TYR A 133 8.99 -18.72 -12.90
N ILE A 134 9.68 -18.06 -13.85
CA ILE A 134 9.21 -17.97 -15.24
C ILE A 134 9.30 -19.32 -15.94
N ARG A 135 10.30 -20.15 -15.62
CA ARG A 135 10.41 -21.52 -16.16
C ARG A 135 9.26 -22.39 -15.67
N ASP A 136 8.99 -22.39 -14.38
CA ASP A 136 7.88 -23.14 -13.77
C ASP A 136 6.53 -22.70 -14.38
N PHE A 137 6.35 -21.39 -14.57
CA PHE A 137 5.17 -20.84 -15.23
C PHE A 137 5.03 -21.28 -16.70
N LEU A 138 6.14 -21.42 -17.44
CA LEU A 138 6.14 -21.93 -18.82
C LEU A 138 5.80 -23.44 -18.87
N GLU A 139 6.23 -24.22 -17.88
CA GLU A 139 5.98 -25.65 -17.78
C GLU A 139 4.51 -25.99 -17.47
N ASP A 140 3.82 -25.16 -16.67
CA ASP A 140 2.40 -25.33 -16.34
C ASP A 140 1.47 -24.96 -17.52
N LYS A 141 0.93 -25.97 -18.21
CA LYS A 141 0.03 -25.78 -19.37
C LYS A 141 -1.35 -25.19 -19.03
N ASP A 142 -1.74 -25.24 -17.76
CA ASP A 142 -3.09 -24.84 -17.31
C ASP A 142 -3.19 -23.40 -16.78
N LEU A 143 -2.06 -22.76 -16.45
CA LEU A 143 -2.03 -21.36 -16.00
C LEU A 143 -2.02 -20.39 -17.19
N ALA A 144 -3.04 -19.54 -17.26
CA ALA A 144 -3.22 -18.52 -18.30
C ALA A 144 -2.54 -17.18 -17.95
N ASP A 145 -2.48 -16.85 -16.67
CA ASP A 145 -1.88 -15.64 -16.13
C ASP A 145 -1.22 -15.91 -14.78
N CYS A 146 -0.12 -15.21 -14.50
CA CYS A 146 0.46 -15.15 -13.16
C CYS A 146 0.56 -13.69 -12.72
N SER A 147 0.05 -13.42 -11.52
CA SER A 147 0.14 -12.12 -10.90
C SER A 147 1.23 -12.14 -9.84
N MET A 148 2.12 -11.16 -9.90
CA MET A 148 3.12 -10.94 -8.87
C MET A 148 2.95 -9.55 -8.26
N PRO A 149 3.01 -9.44 -6.92
CA PRO A 149 3.04 -8.15 -6.26
C PRO A 149 4.36 -7.45 -6.58
N ALA A 150 4.31 -6.26 -7.19
CA ALA A 150 5.52 -5.51 -7.54
C ALA A 150 6.10 -4.73 -6.36
N PHE A 151 5.77 -5.12 -5.13
CA PHE A 151 6.15 -4.38 -3.93
C PHE A 151 7.66 -4.54 -3.70
N ASN A 152 8.39 -3.43 -3.77
CA ASN A 152 9.84 -3.30 -3.56
C ASN A 152 10.78 -3.76 -4.69
N LEU A 153 10.32 -3.84 -5.95
CA LEU A 153 11.25 -4.02 -7.08
C LEU A 153 12.01 -2.72 -7.36
N THR A 154 13.33 -2.81 -7.45
CA THR A 154 14.17 -1.71 -7.94
C THR A 154 14.03 -1.54 -9.45
N GLU A 155 14.38 -0.36 -9.98
CA GLU A 155 14.28 -0.07 -11.41
C GLU A 155 15.11 -1.03 -12.27
N ALA A 156 16.28 -1.46 -11.77
CA ALA A 156 17.15 -2.44 -12.42
C ALA A 156 16.54 -3.86 -12.42
N GLU A 157 15.94 -4.29 -11.31
CA GLU A 157 15.22 -5.57 -11.23
C GLU A 157 14.00 -5.60 -12.15
N MET A 158 13.31 -4.46 -12.29
CA MET A 158 12.21 -4.31 -13.23
C MET A 158 12.69 -4.38 -14.69
N GLN A 159 13.80 -3.73 -15.05
CA GLN A 159 14.38 -3.84 -16.40
C GLN A 159 14.85 -5.27 -16.71
N PHE A 160 15.46 -5.95 -15.75
CA PHE A 160 15.87 -7.35 -15.91
C PHE A 160 14.67 -8.28 -16.12
N LEU A 161 13.62 -8.07 -15.34
CA LEU A 161 12.36 -8.79 -15.47
C LEU A 161 11.73 -8.56 -16.86
N LEU A 162 11.65 -7.31 -17.31
CA LEU A 162 11.15 -6.96 -18.64
C LEU A 162 11.96 -7.65 -19.75
N LYS A 163 13.29 -7.59 -19.67
CA LYS A 163 14.19 -8.26 -20.63
C LYS A 163 14.00 -9.78 -20.64
N THR A 164 13.89 -10.40 -19.47
CA THR A 164 13.70 -11.86 -19.35
C THR A 164 12.35 -12.31 -19.89
N ILE A 165 11.32 -11.48 -19.74
CA ILE A 165 9.98 -11.70 -20.26
C ILE A 165 9.97 -11.55 -21.79
N ASP A 166 10.62 -10.52 -22.32
CA ASP A 166 10.81 -10.31 -23.76
C ASP A 166 11.59 -11.46 -24.42
N ASP A 167 12.70 -11.89 -23.80
CA ASP A 167 13.50 -13.04 -24.26
C ASP A 167 12.71 -14.36 -24.28
N LYS A 168 11.64 -14.46 -23.47
CA LYS A 168 10.74 -15.62 -23.39
C LYS A 168 9.42 -15.43 -24.14
N GLY A 169 9.23 -14.31 -24.82
CA GLY A 169 8.04 -14.01 -25.63
C GLY A 169 6.74 -13.83 -24.82
N LEU A 170 6.85 -13.54 -23.53
CA LEU A 170 5.71 -13.28 -22.64
C LEU A 170 5.30 -11.81 -22.69
N ARG A 171 4.06 -11.45 -22.34
CA ARG A 171 3.61 -10.05 -22.28
C ARG A 171 3.16 -9.66 -20.89
N ILE A 172 3.53 -8.46 -20.46
CA ILE A 172 3.08 -7.86 -19.20
C ILE A 172 1.84 -7.00 -19.45
N LEU A 173 0.79 -7.23 -18.67
CA LEU A 173 -0.34 -6.32 -18.53
C LEU A 173 -0.21 -5.62 -17.17
N GLN A 174 0.09 -4.32 -17.17
CA GLN A 174 -0.11 -3.51 -15.98
C GLN A 174 -1.60 -3.29 -15.79
N THR A 175 -2.17 -3.79 -14.68
CA THR A 175 -3.53 -3.40 -14.27
C THR A 175 -3.46 -2.49 -13.06
N ASP A 176 -3.82 -1.24 -13.32
CA ASP A 176 -4.24 -0.15 -12.44
C ASP A 176 -3.27 0.47 -11.43
N SER A 177 -3.20 1.80 -11.58
CA SER A 177 -2.66 2.83 -10.71
C SER A 177 -3.36 2.90 -9.33
N GLY A 178 -3.17 1.86 -8.51
CA GLY A 178 -3.56 1.81 -7.10
C GLY A 178 -2.34 1.77 -6.14
N GLU A 179 -2.59 1.89 -4.82
CA GLU A 179 -1.55 1.91 -3.77
C GLU A 179 -0.69 0.61 -3.69
N CYS A 180 -1.01 -0.44 -4.47
CA CYS A 180 -0.19 -1.64 -4.67
C CYS A 180 -0.20 -2.07 -6.15
N PRO A 181 0.83 -1.77 -6.97
CA PRO A 181 0.87 -2.23 -8.35
C PRO A 181 1.07 -3.75 -8.41
N ASN A 182 0.17 -4.45 -9.10
CA ASN A 182 0.31 -5.87 -9.39
C ASN A 182 0.68 -6.04 -10.87
N ILE A 183 1.74 -6.80 -11.15
CA ILE A 183 2.17 -7.11 -12.52
C ILE A 183 1.51 -8.44 -12.91
N LYS A 184 0.74 -8.45 -14.00
CA LYS A 184 0.21 -9.69 -14.60
C LYS A 184 1.05 -10.07 -15.81
N ILE A 185 1.62 -11.27 -15.80
CA ILE A 185 2.33 -11.86 -16.94
C ILE A 185 1.38 -12.84 -17.62
N VAL A 186 1.24 -12.74 -18.94
CA VAL A 186 0.32 -13.55 -19.76
C VAL A 186 1.09 -14.24 -20.89
N LYS A 187 0.70 -15.49 -21.19
CA LYS A 187 1.24 -16.27 -22.32
C LYS A 187 0.69 -15.74 -23.66
N PRO A 188 1.50 -15.69 -24.74
CA PRO A 188 1.09 -15.11 -26.02
C PRO A 188 -0.09 -15.85 -26.70
N ASP A 189 -0.26 -17.15 -26.45
CA ASP A 189 -1.23 -18.01 -27.16
C ASP A 189 -2.70 -17.87 -26.71
N ARG A 190 -3.05 -16.93 -25.82
CA ARG A 190 -4.43 -16.70 -25.37
C ARG A 190 -4.87 -15.23 -25.37
N ILE A 191 -4.50 -14.48 -26.41
CA ILE A 191 -5.07 -13.15 -26.67
C ILE A 191 -6.37 -13.32 -27.47
N THR A 192 -7.52 -13.38 -26.78
CA THR A 192 -8.78 -12.99 -27.43
C THR A 192 -8.87 -11.47 -27.41
N ILE A 193 -8.70 -10.89 -28.58
CA ILE A 193 -8.81 -9.47 -28.91
C ILE A 193 -10.05 -8.85 -28.25
N LYS A 194 -9.86 -7.89 -27.35
CA LYS A 194 -10.61 -6.62 -27.33
C LYS A 194 -9.72 -5.51 -26.76
N GLU A 195 -9.23 -4.70 -27.69
CA GLU A 195 -9.21 -3.23 -27.68
C GLU A 195 -8.72 -2.50 -26.41
N ASN A 196 -7.88 -1.48 -26.44
CA ASN A 196 -7.08 -0.80 -27.46
C ASN A 196 -6.31 0.29 -26.68
N GLN A 197 -5.06 0.56 -27.07
CA GLN A 197 -4.31 1.82 -26.84
C GLN A 197 -3.89 2.10 -25.38
N THR A 198 -2.61 2.28 -25.03
CA THR A 198 -1.57 3.04 -25.74
C THR A 198 -0.18 2.54 -25.35
N LEU A 199 0.66 2.31 -26.36
CA LEU A 199 2.10 2.03 -26.29
C LEU A 199 2.87 3.31 -26.64
N LEU A 200 4.05 3.49 -26.03
CA LEU A 200 5.18 4.39 -26.39
C LEU A 200 4.96 5.88 -26.04
N LEU A 201 5.86 6.60 -25.36
CA LEU A 201 7.31 6.52 -25.13
C LEU A 201 7.65 6.77 -23.65
#